data_AF-A0A2M8LQC5-F1
#
_entry.id   AF-A0A2M8LQC5-F1
#
_cell.length_a   1.000
_cell.length_b   1.000
_cell.length_c   1.000
_cell.angle_alpha   90.00
_cell.angle_beta   90.00
_cell.angle_gamma   90.00
#
_symmetry.space_group_name_H-M   'P 1'
#
loop_
_entity.id
_entity.type
_entity.pdbx_description
1 polymer ?
#
loop_
_entity_poly.entity_id
_entity_poly.type
_entity_poly.pdbx_seq_one_letter_code
_entity_poly.pdbx_strand_id
1 'polypeptide(L)' 'MDAPVQWQKSSFSGANGPNCVEVARHGDALLIREGDEPGLVLSVSRAELAAFLAGAGAGEFDHLAD' A
#
# COMPACT_ATOMS: atom_id res chain seq x y z
N MET A 1 20.95 -14.92 -1.80
CA MET A 1 19.64 -15.00 -2.47
C MET A 1 18.66 -14.36 -1.52
N ASP A 2 18.24 -13.12 -1.78
CA ASP A 2 17.19 -12.50 -0.96
C ASP A 2 15.93 -13.35 -1.03
N ALA A 3 15.27 -13.54 0.12
CA ALA A 3 14.01 -14.25 0.15
C ALA A 3 12.97 -13.48 -0.68
N PRO A 4 12.09 -14.17 -1.44
CA PRO A 4 11.08 -13.50 -2.23
C PRO A 4 10.15 -12.70 -1.31
N VAL A 5 9.90 -11.43 -1.68
CA VAL A 5 8.99 -10.54 -0.97
C VAL A 5 7.59 -11.16 -0.94
N GLN A 6 7.02 -11.29 0.25
CA GLN A 6 5.69 -11.86 0.46
C GLN A 6 4.64 -10.76 0.45
N TRP A 7 3.98 -10.59 -0.69
CA TRP A 7 2.93 -9.59 -0.90
C TRP A 7 1.59 -10.08 -0.37
N GLN A 8 0.89 -9.19 0.34
CA GLN A 8 -0.49 -9.37 0.77
C GLN A 8 -1.37 -8.39 -0.01
N LYS A 9 -2.25 -8.94 -0.87
CA LYS A 9 -3.26 -8.15 -1.57
C LYS A 9 -4.37 -7.72 -0.61
N SER A 10 -4.85 -6.48 -0.78
CA SER A 10 -6.03 -6.00 -0.07
C SER A 10 -7.27 -6.84 -0.43
N SER A 11 -8.13 -7.11 0.55
CA SER A 11 -9.42 -7.76 0.33
C SER A 11 -10.41 -6.88 -0.43
N PHE A 12 -10.16 -5.57 -0.48
CA PHE A 12 -10.95 -4.61 -1.26
C PHE A 12 -10.56 -4.60 -2.75
N SER A 13 -9.46 -5.26 -3.12
CA SER A 13 -9.03 -5.46 -4.50
C SER A 13 -9.91 -6.54 -5.17
N GLY A 14 -11.06 -6.13 -5.67
CA GLY A 14 -12.06 -7.00 -6.32
C GLY A 14 -11.70 -7.41 -7.75
N ALA A 15 -12.43 -8.40 -8.30
CA ALA A 15 -12.19 -8.94 -9.65
C ALA A 15 -12.52 -7.97 -10.80
N ASN A 16 -13.28 -6.91 -10.53
CA ASN A 16 -13.77 -5.94 -11.53
C ASN A 16 -13.26 -4.50 -11.26
N GLY A 17 -12.29 -4.30 -10.37
CA GLY A 17 -11.75 -2.99 -10.03
C GLY A 17 -10.29 -2.83 -10.49
N PRO A 18 -9.91 -1.67 -11.08
CA PRO A 18 -8.56 -1.45 -11.64
C PRO A 18 -7.48 -1.10 -10.60
N ASN A 19 -7.82 -1.09 -9.31
CA ASN A 19 -6.93 -0.55 -8.27
C ASN A 19 -6.59 -1.65 -7.27
N CYS A 20 -5.55 -2.43 -7.55
CA CYS A 20 -5.14 -3.53 -6.69
C CYS A 20 -4.01 -3.09 -5.76
N VAL A 21 -4.31 -2.73 -4.52
CA VAL A 21 -3.25 -2.40 -3.54
C VAL A 21 -2.67 -3.66 -2.91
N GLU A 22 -1.34 -3.75 -2.85
CA GLU A 22 -0.59 -4.81 -2.18
C GLU A 22 0.43 -4.24 -1.20
N VAL A 23 0.65 -4.95 -0.09
CA VAL A 23 1.62 -4.56 0.95
C VAL A 23 2.55 -5.72 1.31
N ALA A 24 3.78 -5.43 1.69
CA ALA A 24 4.73 -6.43 2.18
C ALA A 24 5.62 -5.89 3.29
N ARG A 25 6.11 -6.78 4.17
CA ARG A 25 7.19 -6.45 5.11
C ARG A 25 8.55 -6.66 4.45
N HIS A 26 9.46 -5.71 4.65
CA HIS A 26 10.83 -5.81 4.20
C HIS A 26 11.78 -5.19 5.24
N GLY A 27 12.30 -6.03 6.15
CA GLY A 27 13.05 -5.55 7.32
C GLY A 27 12.17 -4.64 8.19
N ASP A 28 12.67 -3.43 8.48
CA ASP A 28 11.96 -2.40 9.25
C ASP A 28 11.01 -1.54 8.40
N ALA A 29 11.00 -1.75 7.08
CA ALA A 29 10.13 -1.04 6.14
C ALA A 29 8.88 -1.86 5.78
N LEU A 30 7.88 -1.12 5.30
CA LEU A 30 6.71 -1.62 4.61
C LEU A 30 6.81 -1.20 3.15
N LEU A 31 6.57 -2.16 2.27
CA LEU A 31 6.46 -1.92 0.84
C LEU A 31 4.99 -1.81 0.48
N ILE A 32 4.65 -0.86 -0.39
CA ILE A 32 3.32 -0.67 -0.93
C ILE A 32 3.45 -0.56 -2.45
N ARG A 33 2.58 -1.25 -3.18
CA ARG A 33 2.50 -1.13 -4.63
C ARG A 33 1.06 -1.25 -5.11
N GLU A 34 0.86 -0.81 -6.35
CA GLU A 34 -0.32 -1.09 -7.15
C GLU A 34 -0.03 -2.34 -8.01
N GLY A 35 -1.04 -3.19 -8.20
CA GLY A 35 -0.90 -4.51 -8.80
C GLY A 35 -0.78 -4.50 -10.32
N ASP A 36 -1.38 -3.52 -11.00
CA ASP A 36 -1.24 -3.26 -12.43
C ASP A 36 0.08 -2.51 -12.77
N GLU A 37 0.69 -1.81 -11.80
CA GLU A 37 2.00 -1.17 -11.88
C GLU A 37 3.03 -1.75 -10.87
N PRO A 38 3.34 -3.06 -10.92
CA PRO A 38 4.12 -3.75 -9.88
C PRO A 38 5.60 -3.31 -9.79
N GLY A 39 6.07 -2.52 -10.75
CA GLY A 39 7.42 -1.95 -10.78
C GLY A 39 7.58 -0.69 -9.91
N LEU A 40 6.48 -0.02 -9.56
CA LEU A 40 6.50 1.14 -8.67
C LEU A 40 6.23 0.68 -7.23
N VAL A 41 7.27 0.69 -6.41
CA VAL A 41 7.19 0.29 -5.00
C VAL A 41 7.52 1.47 -4.11
N LEU A 42 6.57 1.86 -3.29
CA LEU A 42 6.80 2.80 -2.19
C LEU A 42 7.38 2.03 -1.01
N SER A 43 8.49 2.52 -0.45
CA SER A 43 9.06 2.03 0.80
C SER A 43 8.81 3.06 1.89
N VAL A 44 8.07 2.66 2.91
CA VAL A 44 7.68 3.53 4.02
C VAL A 44 7.96 2.85 5.35
N SER A 45 8.19 3.65 6.40
CA SER A 45 8.22 3.14 7.77
C SER A 45 6.81 2.76 8.25
N ARG A 46 6.77 1.96 9.32
CA ARG A 46 5.51 1.65 10.01
C ARG A 46 4.81 2.87 10.57
N ALA A 47 5.59 3.87 11.01
CA ALA A 47 5.06 5.11 11.59
C ALA A 47 4.43 6.00 10.52
N GLU A 48 5.05 6.13 9.35
CA GLU A 48 4.49 6.89 8.23
C GLU A 48 3.18 6.27 7.73
N LEU A 49 3.12 4.94 7.57
CA LEU A 49 1.87 4.30 7.16
C LEU A 49 0.77 4.48 8.23
N ALA A 50 1.11 4.38 9.51
CA ALA A 50 0.14 4.59 10.59
C ALA A 50 -0.41 6.03 10.59
N ALA A 51 0.48 7.02 10.40
CA ALA A 51 0.09 8.43 10.29
C ALA A 51 -0.81 8.68 9.06
N PHE A 52 -0.44 8.12 7.91
CA PHE A 52 -1.25 8.22 6.69
C PHE A 52 -2.65 7.64 6.88
N LEU A 53 -2.77 6.43 7.46
CA LEU A 53 -4.07 5.81 7.72
C LEU A 53 -4.93 6.63 8.69
N ALA A 54 -4.31 7.25 9.70
CA ALA A 54 -5.01 8.12 10.62
C ALA A 54 -5.52 9.40 9.92
N GLY A 55 -4.70 10.06 9.09
CA GLY A 55 -5.09 11.23 8.31
C GLY A 55 -6.19 10.91 7.29
N ALA A 56 -6.06 9.80 6.57
CA ALA A 56 -7.08 9.32 5.63
C ALA A 56 -8.41 9.03 6.34
N GLY A 57 -8.37 8.37 7.50
CA GLY A 57 -9.57 8.14 8.31
C GLY A 57 -10.21 9.42 8.86
N ALA A 58 -9.44 10.51 8.97
CA ALA A 58 -9.91 11.83 9.39
C ALA A 58 -10.37 12.72 8.22
N GLY A 59 -10.31 12.23 6.99
CA GLY A 59 -10.68 12.98 5.78
C GLY A 59 -9.65 14.02 5.32
N GLU A 60 -8.41 13.96 5.82
CA GLU A 60 -7.33 14.89 5.45
C GLU A 60 -7.08 14.90 3.93
N PHE A 61 -7.30 13.76 3.28
CA PHE A 61 -7.01 13.53 1.87
C PHE A 61 -8.24 13.47 0.97
N ASP A 62 -9.44 13.79 1.47
CA ASP A 62 -10.67 13.65 0.67
C ASP A 62 -10.67 14.57 -0.56
N HIS A 63 -10.01 15.71 -0.47
CA HIS A 63 -9.78 16.64 -1.59
C HIS A 63 -8.95 16.05 -2.74
N LEU A 64 -8.31 14.88 -2.55
CA LEU A 64 -7.61 14.14 -3.61
C LEU A 64 -8.54 13.19 -4.38
N ALA A 65 -9.78 12.99 -3.91
CA ALA A 65 -10.76 12.10 -4.52
C ALA A 65 -11.77 12.84 -5.43
N ASP A 66 -11.65 14.16 -5.55
CA ASP A 66 -12.48 15.04 -6.39
C ASP A 66 -12.13 15.00 -7.88
#